data_AF-A0A914AEU7-F1
#
_entry.id   AF-A0A914AEU7-F1
#
_cell.length_a   1.000
_cell.length_b   1.000
_cell.length_c   1.000
_cell.angle_alpha   90.00
_cell.angle_beta   90.00
_cell.angle_gamma   90.00
#
_symmetry.space_group_name_H-M   'P 1'
#
loop_
_entity.id
_entity.type
_entity.pdbx_description
1 polymer ?
#
loop_
_entity_poly.entity_id
_entity_poly.type
_entity_poly.pdbx_seq_one_letter_code
_entity_poly.pdbx_strand_id
1 'polypeptide(L)'
;MARKNNFGIVGDWHLPSFPDISALEDELCLGDRLEFDCGIYAHWGIYVGRYQDMRHAVIHFGMFEKRAAFSKKKISGSAFAAGQKPEIRANTIGMILGGSGKVRINNSRDLKVEHLDPDVIIETATTMHRDKTPIDYNLIENNCEHFVNLCRYDKPHSQQAEDLVIGAMGLLVGGAIAGEYLKL
;
A
#
# COMPACT_ATOMS: atom_id res chain seq x y z
N MET A 1 22.32 -6.07 4.66
CA MET A 1 21.66 -7.10 3.81
C MET A 1 20.36 -6.49 3.33
N ALA A 2 20.09 -6.50 2.02
CA ALA A 2 18.80 -6.06 1.51
C ALA A 2 17.70 -6.95 2.10
N ARG A 3 16.63 -6.36 2.62
CA ARG A 3 15.47 -7.15 3.07
C ARG A 3 14.87 -7.87 1.86
N LYS A 4 14.41 -9.11 2.08
CA LYS A 4 13.62 -9.83 1.08
C LYS A 4 12.40 -8.96 0.71
N ASN A 5 12.17 -8.79 -0.58
CA ASN A 5 10.98 -8.13 -1.11
C ASN A 5 10.42 -8.99 -2.25
N ASN A 6 9.11 -8.87 -2.50
CA ASN A 6 8.44 -9.60 -3.58
C ASN A 6 8.33 -8.71 -4.83
N PHE A 7 9.47 -8.17 -5.30
CA PHE A 7 9.53 -7.26 -6.45
C PHE A 7 8.81 -7.84 -7.67
N GLY A 8 7.85 -7.10 -8.22
CA GLY A 8 7.17 -7.46 -9.48
C GLY A 8 6.29 -8.70 -9.42
N ILE A 9 6.17 -9.36 -8.25
CA ILE A 9 5.43 -10.61 -8.09
C ILE A 9 3.92 -10.38 -8.26
N VAL A 10 3.27 -11.28 -8.98
CA VAL A 10 1.82 -11.53 -8.92
C VAL A 10 1.65 -12.97 -8.47
N GLY A 11 1.22 -13.15 -7.23
CA GLY A 11 1.02 -14.47 -6.64
C GLY A 11 -0.29 -15.13 -7.07
N ASP A 12 -0.44 -16.38 -6.65
CA ASP A 12 -1.68 -17.12 -6.78
C ASP A 12 -2.76 -16.56 -5.84
N TRP A 13 -4.01 -16.86 -6.14
CA TRP A 13 -5.13 -16.48 -5.30
C TRP A 13 -5.30 -17.45 -4.13
N HIS A 14 -5.35 -16.91 -2.92
CA HIS A 14 -5.59 -17.64 -1.68
C HIS A 14 -7.01 -17.37 -1.14
N LEU A 15 -7.68 -18.44 -0.72
CA LEU A 15 -9.01 -18.45 -0.11
C LEU A 15 -8.92 -18.24 1.41
N PRO A 16 -9.98 -17.71 2.07
CA PRO A 16 -10.06 -17.50 3.53
C PRO A 16 -10.23 -18.81 4.30
N SER A 17 -9.29 -19.75 4.13
CA SER A 17 -9.32 -21.06 4.77
C SER A 17 -7.91 -21.49 5.17
N PHE A 18 -7.81 -22.34 6.19
CA PHE A 18 -6.57 -23.03 6.50
C PHE A 18 -6.42 -24.24 5.56
N PRO A 19 -5.22 -24.54 5.04
CA PRO A 19 -3.93 -23.88 5.31
C PRO A 19 -3.62 -22.65 4.43
N ASP A 20 -4.50 -22.32 3.49
CA ASP A 20 -4.23 -21.40 2.38
C ASP A 20 -3.78 -19.99 2.82
N ILE A 21 -4.48 -19.37 3.79
CA ILE A 21 -4.05 -18.08 4.34
C ILE A 21 -2.72 -18.16 5.08
N SER A 22 -2.45 -19.27 5.78
CA SER A 22 -1.19 -19.44 6.50
C SER A 22 -0.02 -19.55 5.52
N ALA A 23 -0.22 -20.22 4.38
CA ALA A 23 0.80 -20.32 3.34
C ALA A 23 1.11 -18.93 2.75
N LEU A 24 0.07 -18.14 2.44
CA LEU A 24 0.26 -16.75 2.03
C LEU A 24 1.03 -15.95 3.10
N GLU A 25 0.65 -16.07 4.37
CA GLU A 25 1.29 -15.36 5.48
C GLU A 25 2.80 -15.63 5.60
N ASP A 26 3.27 -16.81 5.20
CA ASP A 26 4.68 -17.20 5.16
C ASP A 26 5.44 -16.63 3.94
N GLU A 27 4.73 -16.27 2.88
CA GLU A 27 5.30 -15.70 1.65
C GLU A 27 5.43 -14.17 1.67
N LEU A 28 4.61 -13.51 2.51
CA LEU A 28 4.51 -12.06 2.58
C LEU A 28 5.80 -11.36 3.00
N CYS A 29 6.11 -10.27 2.30
CA CYS A 29 7.16 -9.32 2.66
C CYS A 29 6.54 -7.98 3.07
N LEU A 30 7.20 -7.26 3.98
CA LEU A 30 6.79 -5.93 4.39
C LEU A 30 6.68 -5.00 3.16
N GLY A 31 5.57 -4.26 3.09
CA GLY A 31 5.29 -3.33 2.00
C GLY A 31 4.60 -3.97 0.78
N ASP A 32 4.35 -5.29 0.79
CA ASP A 32 3.62 -5.95 -0.29
C ASP A 32 2.22 -5.35 -0.48
N ARG A 33 1.86 -5.14 -1.74
CA ARG A 33 0.49 -4.80 -2.14
C ARG A 33 -0.32 -6.08 -2.19
N LEU A 34 -1.41 -6.10 -1.44
CA LEU A 34 -2.38 -7.18 -1.46
C LEU A 34 -3.60 -6.75 -2.25
N GLU A 35 -3.95 -7.57 -3.23
CA GLU A 35 -5.18 -7.44 -3.99
C GLU A 35 -6.19 -8.45 -3.44
N PHE A 36 -7.37 -7.96 -3.11
CA PHE A 36 -8.49 -8.75 -2.62
C PHE A 36 -9.59 -8.73 -3.67
N ASP A 37 -10.03 -9.90 -4.11
CA ASP A 37 -11.23 -10.04 -4.92
C ASP A 37 -12.44 -10.18 -3.99
N CYS A 38 -13.21 -9.09 -3.87
CA CYS A 38 -14.44 -9.02 -3.09
C CYS A 38 -15.69 -9.30 -3.95
N GLY A 39 -15.51 -9.89 -5.13
CA GLY A 39 -16.56 -10.32 -6.05
C GLY A 39 -17.11 -9.22 -6.95
N ILE A 40 -17.39 -8.02 -6.42
CA ILE A 40 -17.96 -6.89 -7.20
C ILE A 40 -16.94 -5.79 -7.52
N TYR A 41 -15.77 -5.77 -6.87
CA TYR A 41 -14.65 -4.89 -7.16
C TYR A 41 -13.36 -5.47 -6.53
N ALA A 42 -12.21 -5.01 -7.00
CA ALA A 42 -10.92 -5.30 -6.38
C ALA A 42 -10.66 -4.32 -5.22
N HIS A 43 -10.25 -4.84 -4.08
CA HIS A 43 -9.84 -4.05 -2.91
C HIS A 43 -8.34 -4.18 -2.68
N TRP A 44 -7.72 -3.17 -2.08
CA TRP A 44 -6.26 -3.09 -1.98
C TRP A 44 -5.80 -2.72 -0.58
N GLY A 45 -4.67 -3.29 -0.16
CA GLY A 45 -3.99 -2.93 1.09
C GLY A 45 -2.47 -3.15 1.06
N ILE A 46 -1.76 -2.54 2.00
CA ILE A 46 -0.33 -2.73 2.23
C ILE A 46 -0.14 -3.67 3.42
N TYR A 47 0.61 -4.75 3.24
CA TYR A 47 1.03 -5.61 4.34
C TYR A 47 2.11 -4.93 5.19
N VAL A 48 1.85 -4.79 6.49
CA VAL A 48 2.75 -4.10 7.43
C VAL A 48 3.32 -5.02 8.51
N GLY A 49 3.03 -6.32 8.43
CA GLY A 49 3.49 -7.30 9.42
C GLY A 49 2.85 -7.06 10.79
N ARG A 50 3.67 -7.08 11.84
CA ARG A 50 3.19 -6.87 13.21
C ARG A 50 2.87 -5.39 13.42
N TYR A 51 1.61 -5.10 13.72
CA TYR A 51 1.14 -3.74 13.99
C TYR A 51 0.02 -3.77 15.03
N GLN A 52 0.14 -2.92 16.06
CA GLN A 52 -0.73 -2.98 17.25
C GLN A 52 -0.72 -4.39 17.85
N ASP A 53 -1.89 -5.01 18.06
CA ASP A 53 -2.07 -6.37 18.57
C ASP A 53 -2.11 -7.45 17.47
N MET A 54 -2.03 -7.06 16.19
CA MET A 54 -2.09 -7.97 15.05
C MET A 54 -0.70 -8.44 14.60
N ARG A 55 -0.57 -9.74 14.28
CA ARG A 55 0.68 -10.32 13.74
C ARG A 55 0.83 -10.13 12.22
N HIS A 56 -0.27 -10.27 11.48
CA HIS A 56 -0.34 -10.11 10.03
C HIS A 56 -1.34 -9.01 9.71
N ALA A 57 -0.91 -7.76 9.92
CA ALA A 57 -1.72 -6.59 9.69
C ALA A 57 -1.58 -6.09 8.24
N VAL A 58 -2.69 -5.61 7.72
CA VAL A 58 -2.80 -4.95 6.42
C VAL A 58 -3.45 -3.59 6.65
N ILE A 59 -2.80 -2.53 6.18
CA ILE A 59 -3.38 -1.19 6.16
C ILE A 59 -4.07 -0.98 4.82
N HIS A 60 -5.32 -0.54 4.84
CA HIS A 60 -6.13 -0.35 3.64
C HIS A 60 -7.10 0.83 3.81
N PHE A 61 -7.55 1.38 2.69
CA PHE A 61 -8.55 2.45 2.66
C PHE A 61 -9.92 1.89 2.28
N GLY A 62 -10.95 2.08 3.10
CA GLY A 62 -12.28 1.52 2.82
C GLY A 62 -13.44 2.15 3.60
N MET A 63 -14.67 1.76 3.24
CA MET A 63 -15.88 2.18 3.96
C MET A 63 -16.09 1.38 5.27
N PHE A 64 -16.83 1.97 6.21
CA PHE A 64 -17.19 1.31 7.46
C PHE A 64 -18.51 0.55 7.39
N GLU A 65 -18.47 -0.78 7.44
CA GLU A 65 -19.64 -1.53 7.90
C GLU A 65 -19.53 -1.77 9.41
N LYS A 66 -20.30 -0.99 10.16
CA LYS A 66 -20.55 -1.22 11.59
C LYS A 66 -21.57 -2.35 11.77
N ARG A 67 -21.37 -3.50 11.10
CA ARG A 67 -22.02 -4.80 11.30
C ARG A 67 -21.76 -5.69 10.08
N ALA A 68 -20.99 -6.75 10.32
CA ALA A 68 -21.20 -8.11 9.81
C ALA A 68 -21.47 -8.31 8.32
N ALA A 69 -20.54 -9.06 7.72
CA ALA A 69 -20.71 -9.88 6.53
C ALA A 69 -20.95 -9.11 5.23
N PHE A 70 -20.01 -9.30 4.29
CA PHE A 70 -20.21 -9.12 2.86
C PHE A 70 -21.46 -9.91 2.41
N SER A 71 -22.63 -9.31 2.61
CA SER A 71 -23.90 -9.85 2.20
C SER A 71 -24.11 -9.43 0.75
N LYS A 72 -24.32 -10.43 -0.10
CA LYS A 72 -24.45 -10.35 -1.57
C LYS A 72 -25.69 -9.55 -2.01
N LYS A 73 -25.85 -8.30 -1.58
CA LYS A 73 -26.89 -7.43 -2.10
C LYS A 73 -26.27 -6.47 -3.11
N LYS A 74 -26.62 -6.71 -4.37
CA LYS A 74 -26.44 -5.76 -5.47
C LYS A 74 -27.05 -4.43 -5.02
N ILE A 75 -26.22 -3.44 -4.74
CA ILE A 75 -26.67 -2.05 -4.68
C ILE A 75 -26.10 -1.41 -5.94
N SER A 76 -26.97 -1.34 -6.96
CA SER A 76 -26.80 -0.43 -8.08
C SER A 76 -26.62 0.98 -7.57
N GLY A 77 -25.94 1.82 -8.35
CA GLY A 77 -25.47 3.14 -7.97
C GLY A 77 -26.48 4.06 -7.26
N SER A 78 -25.90 5.09 -6.65
CA SER A 78 -26.49 6.31 -6.08
C SER A 78 -27.28 6.24 -4.75
N ALA A 79 -27.26 5.12 -4.02
CA ALA A 79 -27.76 5.06 -2.63
C ALA A 79 -26.66 4.64 -1.64
N PHE A 80 -25.52 5.34 -1.65
CA PHE A 80 -24.52 5.22 -0.58
C PHE A 80 -25.13 5.80 0.70
N ALA A 81 -25.22 4.97 1.74
CA ALA A 81 -25.86 5.31 3.01
C ALA A 81 -25.32 6.65 3.55
N ALA A 82 -26.21 7.64 3.64
CA ALA A 82 -25.94 8.95 4.22
C ALA A 82 -25.40 8.78 5.66
N GLY A 83 -24.08 8.89 5.83
CA GLY A 83 -23.44 8.89 7.15
C GLY A 83 -22.09 8.16 7.28
N GLN A 84 -21.63 7.41 6.27
CA GLN A 84 -20.37 6.65 6.37
C GLN A 84 -19.21 7.36 5.66
N LYS A 85 -18.20 7.75 6.43
CA LYS A 85 -16.97 8.37 5.89
C LYS A 85 -15.94 7.29 5.57
N PRO A 86 -15.31 7.32 4.39
CA PRO A 86 -14.21 6.42 4.09
C PRO A 86 -12.99 6.78 4.95
N GLU A 87 -12.23 5.77 5.39
CA GLU A 87 -11.07 5.97 6.26
C GLU A 87 -9.99 4.91 6.01
N ILE A 88 -8.77 5.22 6.42
CA ILE A 88 -7.65 4.29 6.46
C ILE A 88 -7.77 3.43 7.71
N ARG A 89 -7.58 2.11 7.58
CA ARG A 89 -7.69 1.11 8.67
C ARG A 89 -6.54 0.13 8.67
N ALA A 90 -6.28 -0.46 9.84
CA ALA A 90 -5.47 -1.66 9.98
C ALA A 90 -6.36 -2.86 10.35
N ASN A 91 -6.31 -3.94 9.58
CA ASN A 91 -7.03 -5.18 9.85
C ASN A 91 -6.18 -6.42 9.50
N THR A 92 -6.56 -7.59 9.99
CA THR A 92 -5.97 -8.85 9.53
C THR A 92 -6.50 -9.23 8.15
N ILE A 93 -5.75 -10.07 7.42
CA ILE A 93 -6.16 -10.59 6.11
C ILE A 93 -7.54 -11.27 6.19
N GLY A 94 -7.74 -12.10 7.22
CA GLY A 94 -9.02 -12.78 7.46
C GLY A 94 -10.20 -11.83 7.68
N MET A 95 -9.99 -10.73 8.42
CA MET A 95 -11.04 -9.72 8.63
C MET A 95 -11.44 -9.01 7.33
N ILE A 96 -10.47 -8.73 6.45
CA ILE A 96 -10.72 -8.08 5.16
C ILE A 96 -11.49 -9.03 4.22
N LEU A 97 -11.12 -10.31 4.19
CA LEU A 97 -11.80 -11.32 3.38
C LEU A 97 -13.22 -11.65 3.89
N GLY A 98 -13.46 -11.52 5.20
CA GLY A 98 -14.71 -11.86 5.87
C GLY A 98 -14.98 -13.37 5.86
N GLY A 99 -15.35 -13.92 4.70
CA GLY A 99 -15.60 -15.35 4.51
C GLY A 99 -15.87 -15.82 3.07
N SER A 100 -15.80 -14.96 2.06
CA SER A 100 -16.10 -15.35 0.67
C SER A 100 -15.37 -14.51 -0.39
N GLY A 101 -14.12 -14.14 -0.13
CA GLY A 101 -13.22 -13.51 -1.10
C GLY A 101 -12.00 -14.36 -1.39
N LYS A 102 -11.04 -13.79 -2.12
CA LYS A 102 -9.68 -14.33 -2.27
C LYS A 102 -8.68 -13.20 -2.27
N VAL A 103 -7.43 -13.48 -1.90
CA VAL A 103 -6.35 -12.49 -1.79
C VAL A 103 -5.10 -12.99 -2.50
N ARG A 104 -4.29 -12.08 -3.05
CA ARG A 104 -2.97 -12.39 -3.59
C ARG A 104 -1.99 -11.24 -3.36
N ILE A 105 -0.70 -11.55 -3.41
CA ILE A 105 0.35 -10.55 -3.61
C ILE A 105 0.24 -10.02 -5.04
N ASN A 106 0.22 -8.69 -5.22
CA ASN A 106 0.28 -8.07 -6.54
C ASN A 106 1.13 -6.80 -6.53
N ASN A 107 2.43 -7.00 -6.70
CA ASN A 107 3.44 -5.97 -6.89
C ASN A 107 3.78 -5.75 -8.38
N SER A 108 2.91 -6.13 -9.32
CA SER A 108 3.17 -6.02 -10.77
C SER A 108 3.59 -4.64 -11.27
N ARG A 109 3.18 -3.58 -10.57
CA ARG A 109 3.50 -2.19 -10.93
C ARG A 109 4.95 -1.82 -10.66
N ASP A 110 5.67 -2.59 -9.85
CA ASP A 110 7.13 -2.48 -9.67
C ASP A 110 7.89 -2.60 -11.01
N LEU A 111 7.33 -3.33 -11.97
CA LEU A 111 7.92 -3.49 -13.31
C LEU A 111 7.86 -2.20 -14.14
N LYS A 112 7.08 -1.21 -13.71
CA LYS A 112 6.84 0.05 -14.42
C LYS A 112 7.26 1.28 -13.62
N VAL A 113 7.24 1.19 -12.29
CA VAL A 113 7.52 2.29 -11.38
C VAL A 113 8.42 1.77 -10.27
N GLU A 114 9.51 2.48 -9.98
CA GLU A 114 10.40 2.15 -8.87
C GLU A 114 9.63 2.25 -7.54
N HIS A 115 9.71 1.21 -6.73
CA HIS A 115 9.10 1.20 -5.39
C HIS A 115 10.08 1.78 -4.36
N LEU A 116 9.54 2.30 -3.26
CA LEU A 116 10.31 2.80 -2.13
C LEU A 116 10.93 1.65 -1.32
N ASP A 117 11.87 1.97 -0.44
CA ASP A 117 12.37 1.00 0.53
C ASP A 117 11.21 0.49 1.41
N PRO A 118 11.12 -0.82 1.71
CA PRO A 118 10.08 -1.38 2.57
C PRO A 118 9.85 -0.61 3.87
N ASP A 119 10.89 -0.11 4.54
CA ASP A 119 10.75 0.67 5.78
C ASP A 119 9.98 1.98 5.55
N VAL A 120 10.25 2.67 4.43
CA VAL A 120 9.54 3.90 4.05
C VAL A 120 8.08 3.59 3.71
N ILE A 121 7.80 2.46 3.05
CA ILE A 121 6.43 2.03 2.73
C ILE A 121 5.64 1.79 4.02
N ILE A 122 6.23 1.08 4.99
CA ILE A 122 5.59 0.80 6.28
C ILE A 122 5.37 2.10 7.07
N GLU A 123 6.38 2.97 7.15
CA GLU A 123 6.27 4.25 7.83
C GLU A 123 5.15 5.11 7.22
N THR A 124 5.08 5.18 5.89
CA THR A 124 4.04 5.92 5.18
C THR A 124 2.66 5.37 5.51
N ALA A 125 2.43 4.07 5.31
CA ALA A 125 1.12 3.45 5.58
C ALA A 125 0.68 3.60 7.04
N THR A 126 1.60 3.40 7.99
CA THR A 126 1.29 3.48 9.43
C THR A 126 1.08 4.90 9.93
N THR A 127 1.77 5.89 9.35
CA THR A 127 1.56 7.32 9.63
C THR A 127 0.22 7.77 9.09
N MET A 128 -0.11 7.45 7.83
CA MET A 128 -1.40 7.80 7.26
C MET A 128 -2.59 7.20 8.03
N HIS A 129 -2.44 5.96 8.51
CA HIS A 129 -3.42 5.34 9.40
C HIS A 129 -3.57 6.09 10.73
N ARG A 130 -2.46 6.47 11.37
CA ARG A 130 -2.46 7.17 12.67
C ARG A 130 -3.07 8.57 12.57
N ASP A 131 -2.73 9.28 11.50
CA ASP A 131 -3.12 10.67 11.27
C ASP A 131 -4.51 10.79 10.64
N LYS A 132 -5.11 9.66 10.25
CA LYS A 132 -6.40 9.60 9.56
C LYS A 132 -6.41 10.48 8.31
N THR A 133 -5.34 10.40 7.53
CA THR A 133 -5.14 11.23 6.35
C THR A 133 -6.37 11.14 5.42
N PRO A 134 -7.01 12.27 5.09
CA PRO A 134 -8.12 12.27 4.14
C PRO A 134 -7.60 11.90 2.75
N ILE A 135 -8.34 11.04 2.05
CA ILE A 135 -8.08 10.71 0.64
C ILE A 135 -9.27 11.22 -0.18
N ASP A 136 -9.06 12.37 -0.82
CA ASP A 136 -10.08 13.10 -1.58
C ASP A 136 -10.13 12.61 -3.04
N TYR A 137 -10.62 11.39 -3.25
CA TYR A 137 -10.94 10.88 -4.58
C TYR A 137 -12.30 10.16 -4.57
N ASN A 138 -13.00 10.14 -5.71
CA ASN A 138 -14.30 9.50 -5.86
C ASN A 138 -14.13 8.13 -6.55
N LEU A 139 -14.87 7.12 -6.02
CA LEU A 139 -14.80 5.67 -6.27
C LEU A 139 -13.83 4.92 -5.34
N ILE A 140 -14.38 4.05 -4.49
CA ILE A 140 -13.64 3.33 -3.44
C ILE A 140 -12.51 2.48 -4.00
N GLU A 141 -12.73 1.79 -5.13
CA GLU A 141 -11.71 1.01 -5.84
C GLU A 141 -10.52 1.88 -6.27
N ASN A 142 -10.80 3.04 -6.87
CA ASN A 142 -9.77 4.00 -7.23
C ASN A 142 -9.03 4.50 -5.99
N ASN A 143 -9.73 4.74 -4.88
CA ASN A 143 -9.12 5.25 -3.67
C ASN A 143 -8.24 4.22 -2.96
N CYS A 144 -8.65 2.95 -2.90
CA CYS A 144 -7.84 1.91 -2.26
C CYS A 144 -6.62 1.56 -3.12
N GLU A 145 -6.75 1.51 -4.46
CA GLU A 145 -5.59 1.37 -5.33
C GLU A 145 -4.67 2.58 -5.23
N HIS A 146 -5.23 3.79 -5.22
CA HIS A 146 -4.47 5.03 -5.04
C HIS A 146 -3.72 5.06 -3.71
N PHE A 147 -4.36 4.67 -2.62
CA PHE A 147 -3.73 4.57 -1.30
C PHE A 147 -2.50 3.66 -1.32
N VAL A 148 -2.61 2.44 -1.86
CA VAL A 148 -1.46 1.52 -1.89
C VAL A 148 -0.36 2.02 -2.84
N ASN A 149 -0.73 2.74 -3.89
CA ASN A 149 0.24 3.35 -4.80
C ASN A 149 1.01 4.50 -4.12
N LEU A 150 0.30 5.36 -3.40
CA LEU A 150 0.88 6.45 -2.60
C LEU A 150 1.84 5.90 -1.53
N CYS A 151 1.50 4.78 -0.90
CA CYS A 151 2.41 4.16 0.07
C CYS A 151 3.66 3.54 -0.57
N ARG A 152 3.51 2.86 -1.72
CA ARG A 152 4.59 2.03 -2.29
C ARG A 152 5.51 2.78 -3.24
N TYR A 153 5.01 3.77 -3.98
CA TYR A 153 5.74 4.39 -5.09
C TYR A 153 5.98 5.89 -4.90
N ASP A 154 5.13 6.58 -4.13
CA ASP A 154 5.22 8.04 -4.02
C ASP A 154 6.09 8.45 -2.84
N LYS A 155 7.20 9.14 -3.13
CA LYS A 155 8.07 9.67 -2.08
C LYS A 155 7.29 10.62 -1.17
N PRO A 156 7.38 10.49 0.17
CA PRO A 156 6.89 11.49 1.10
C PRO A 156 7.43 12.88 0.74
N HIS A 157 6.61 13.92 0.89
CA HIS A 157 6.99 15.28 0.49
C HIS A 157 8.27 15.77 1.19
N SER A 158 8.53 15.31 2.42
CA SER A 158 9.77 15.58 3.16
C SER A 158 11.00 14.97 2.49
N GLN A 159 10.93 13.73 2.02
CA GLN A 159 12.04 13.06 1.34
C GLN A 159 12.35 13.70 -0.02
N GLN A 160 11.32 14.16 -0.75
CA GLN A 160 11.52 14.89 -1.99
C GLN A 160 12.30 16.21 -1.76
N ALA A 161 12.01 16.90 -0.66
CA ALA A 161 12.73 18.11 -0.28
C ALA A 161 14.17 17.81 0.16
N GLU A 162 14.39 16.74 0.92
CA GLU A 162 15.73 16.31 1.35
C GLU A 162 16.61 15.87 0.16
N ASP A 163 16.09 15.07 -0.77
CA ASP A 163 16.80 14.65 -1.98
C ASP A 163 17.18 15.84 -2.87
N LEU A 164 16.29 16.84 -3.00
CA LEU A 164 16.57 18.07 -3.74
C LEU A 164 17.70 18.87 -3.10
N VAL A 165 17.70 18.99 -1.76
CA VAL A 165 18.77 19.68 -1.01
C VAL A 165 20.09 18.95 -1.16
N ILE A 166 20.10 17.61 -1.04
CA ILE A 166 21.32 16.80 -1.24
C ILE A 166 21.82 16.92 -2.69
N GLY A 167 20.94 16.85 -3.68
CA GLY A 167 21.29 17.00 -5.09
C GLY A 167 21.84 18.39 -5.42
N ALA A 168 21.26 19.45 -4.86
CA ALA A 168 21.75 20.82 -5.01
C ALA A 168 23.13 21.01 -4.36
N MET A 169 23.35 20.44 -3.17
CA MET A 169 24.65 20.48 -2.49
C MET A 169 25.71 19.66 -3.23
N GLY A 170 25.35 18.50 -3.79
CA GLY A 170 26.25 17.68 -4.61
C GLY A 170 26.72 18.39 -5.88
N LEU A 171 25.83 19.13 -6.55
CA LEU A 171 26.20 19.96 -7.71
C LEU A 171 27.11 21.14 -7.33
N LEU A 172 26.88 21.77 -6.17
CA LEU A 172 27.72 22.87 -5.70
C LEU A 172 29.13 22.42 -5.29
N VAL A 173 29.30 21.20 -4.78
CA VAL A 173 30.61 20.64 -4.45
C VAL A 173 31.32 20.05 -5.69
N GLY A 174 30.57 19.52 -6.66
CA GLY A 174 31.12 18.97 -7.92
C GLY A 174 31.50 20.02 -8.97
N GLY A 175 30.96 21.24 -8.89
CA GLY A 175 31.19 22.31 -9.86
C GLY A 175 32.55 23.03 -9.78
N ALA A 176 33.39 22.72 -8.79
CA ALA A 176 34.60 23.51 -8.49
C ALA A 176 35.92 22.97 -9.08
N ILE A 177 35.95 21.89 -9.88
CA ILE A 177 37.23 21.31 -10.39
C ILE A 177 37.35 21.29 -11.93
N ALA A 178 36.34 21.69 -12.70
CA ALA A 178 36.41 21.66 -14.17
C ALA A 178 36.83 23.01 -14.79
N GLY A 179 37.85 23.66 -14.24
CA GLY A 179 38.18 25.04 -14.60
C GLY A 179 39.66 25.38 -14.73
N GLU A 180 40.59 24.45 -14.96
CA GLU A 180 41.99 24.86 -15.18
C GLU A 180 42.87 23.82 -15.91
N TYR A 181 42.50 23.38 -17.11
CA TYR A 181 43.48 22.74 -18.04
C TYR A 181 43.13 23.06 -19.50
N LEU A 182 43.31 24.32 -19.89
CA LEU A 182 43.55 24.67 -21.30
C LEU A 182 44.33 25.98 -21.39
N LYS A 183 45.64 25.87 -21.17
CA LYS A 183 46.68 26.81 -21.64
C LYS A 183 48.05 26.20 -21.34
N LEU A 184 48.56 25.45 -22.31
CA LEU A 184 49.91 25.53 -22.89
C LEU A 184 50.00 24.47 -24.00
#